data_AF-A0AAD9GMY3-F1
#
_entry.id   AF-A0AAD9GMY3-F1
#
_cell.length_a   1.000
_cell.length_b   1.000
_cell.length_c   1.000
_cell.angle_alpha   90.00
_cell.angle_beta   90.00
_cell.angle_gamma   90.00
#
_symmetry.space_group_name_H-M   'P 1'
#
loop_
_entity.id
_entity.type
_entity.pdbx_description
1 polymer ?
#
loop_
_entity_poly.entity_id
_entity_poly.type
_entity_poly.pdbx_seq_one_letter_code
_entity_poly.pdbx_strand_id
1 'polypeptide(L)'
;MTPDEALKVAIEINDLKWVQELLNRYRCNLRDVMARSQPSGRRQFDHQGHIQRQECVIKAINKTITLLDTDDIVDIMDEGALAAVRNGHVTIVERLFPIVIRRAYTSLPPVVDWFDVVRHVLGEGAAHGQLPVVKLMVDHALTRRYRDEIPREDLNDDGTLSKAIRVGQSGVVEYLVNVSGISWNLKNVFIAAVDKGQVSLAERIRELYPQERLVRGQNLFIDVACSGGLNAVKYLYNNGYNDSELVREAFIEAAYDAQDRVVEFLAGTGCMASKVLEIAFESACSGISLNVSTLSRSFTI
;
A
#
# COMPACT_ATOMS: atom_id res chain seq x y z
N MET A 1 25.73 -13.27 26.16
CA MET A 1 25.03 -13.54 24.91
C MET A 1 23.59 -13.86 25.24
N THR A 2 22.65 -13.01 24.83
CA THR A 2 21.21 -13.26 24.99
C THR A 2 20.78 -14.40 24.05
N PRO A 3 19.62 -15.06 24.29
CA PRO A 3 19.08 -16.05 23.35
C PRO A 3 18.91 -15.50 21.92
N ASP A 4 18.50 -14.24 21.77
CA ASP A 4 18.37 -13.58 20.46
C ASP A 4 19.73 -13.34 19.79
N GLU A 5 20.76 -12.95 20.56
CA GLU A 5 22.13 -12.82 20.05
C GLU A 5 22.70 -14.18 19.64
N ALA A 6 22.43 -15.23 20.42
CA ALA A 6 22.83 -16.60 20.11
C ALA A 6 22.14 -17.10 18.83
N LEU A 7 20.86 -16.78 18.66
CA LEU A 7 20.06 -17.16 17.51
C LEU A 7 20.56 -16.48 16.24
N LYS A 8 20.94 -15.21 16.32
CA LYS A 8 21.58 -14.47 15.22
C LYS A 8 22.85 -15.17 14.77
N VAL A 9 23.75 -15.51 15.69
CA VAL A 9 25.00 -16.22 15.36
C VAL A 9 24.70 -17.59 14.74
N ALA A 10 23.75 -18.35 15.30
CA ALA A 10 23.38 -19.67 14.81
C ALA A 10 22.88 -19.63 13.34
N ILE A 11 22.09 -18.61 12.97
CA ILE A 11 21.63 -18.40 11.58
C ILE A 11 22.79 -18.01 10.67
N GLU A 12 23.68 -17.11 11.14
CA GLU A 12 24.86 -16.67 10.38
C GLU A 12 25.79 -17.85 10.02
N ILE A 13 26.00 -18.78 10.95
CA ILE A 13 26.83 -19.97 10.72
C ILE A 13 26.06 -21.17 10.13
N ASN A 14 24.76 -21.02 9.86
CA ASN A 14 23.88 -22.06 9.33
C ASN A 14 23.80 -23.33 10.21
N ASP A 15 23.85 -23.16 11.54
CA ASP A 15 23.69 -24.26 12.49
C ASP A 15 22.21 -24.49 12.82
N LEU A 16 21.55 -25.30 11.97
CA LEU A 16 20.14 -25.63 12.12
C LEU A 16 19.81 -26.28 13.46
N LYS A 17 20.71 -27.09 14.03
CA LYS A 17 20.45 -27.75 15.31
C LYS A 17 20.43 -26.72 16.43
N TRP A 18 21.38 -25.78 16.39
CA TRP A 18 21.45 -24.72 17.38
C TRP A 18 20.30 -23.72 17.25
N VAL A 19 19.93 -23.33 16.02
CA VAL A 19 18.72 -22.53 15.75
C VAL A 19 17.49 -23.21 16.34
N GLN A 20 17.31 -24.52 16.10
CA GLN A 20 16.18 -25.26 16.64
C GLN A 20 16.20 -25.34 18.16
N GLU A 21 17.36 -25.59 18.77
CA GLU A 21 17.47 -25.64 20.23
C GLU A 21 17.08 -24.30 20.85
N LEU A 22 17.59 -23.20 20.31
CA LEU A 22 17.30 -21.85 20.80
C LEU A 22 15.82 -21.51 20.69
N LEU A 23 15.17 -21.81 19.55
CA LEU A 23 13.75 -21.56 19.35
C LEU A 23 12.83 -22.49 20.17
N ASN A 24 13.27 -23.71 20.49
CA ASN A 24 12.48 -24.61 21.34
C ASN A 24 12.58 -24.22 22.82
N ARG A 25 13.72 -23.65 23.24
CA ARG A 25 14.03 -23.40 24.65
C ARG A 25 13.74 -21.97 25.09
N TYR A 26 13.76 -21.02 24.15
CA TYR A 26 13.58 -19.60 24.42
C TYR A 26 12.58 -18.99 23.44
N ARG A 27 11.74 -18.07 23.93
CA ARG A 27 10.92 -17.18 23.09
C ARG A 27 11.84 -16.14 22.44
N CYS A 28 12.44 -16.51 21.31
CA CYS A 28 13.31 -15.61 20.56
C CYS A 28 12.49 -14.78 19.57
N ASN A 29 13.01 -13.61 19.22
CA ASN A 29 12.39 -12.70 18.27
C ASN A 29 12.52 -13.23 16.82
N LEU A 30 11.45 -13.84 16.31
CA LEU A 30 11.38 -14.42 14.96
C LEU A 30 11.33 -13.37 13.84
N ARG A 31 11.02 -12.09 14.15
CA ARG A 31 11.13 -10.98 13.18
C ARG A 31 12.58 -10.80 12.73
N ASP A 32 13.52 -10.75 13.68
CA ASP A 32 14.94 -10.57 13.41
C ASP A 32 15.51 -11.74 12.58
N VAL A 33 14.93 -12.93 12.76
CA VAL A 33 15.27 -14.14 12.01
C VAL A 33 14.82 -14.03 10.55
N MET A 34 13.59 -13.57 10.30
CA MET A 34 13.07 -13.38 8.93
C MET A 34 13.75 -12.22 8.20
N ALA A 35 14.13 -11.17 8.95
CA ALA A 35 14.87 -10.01 8.43
C ALA A 35 16.29 -10.36 7.96
N ARG A 36 16.92 -11.37 8.56
CA ARG A 36 18.34 -11.67 8.37
C ARG A 36 18.55 -13.00 7.66
N SER A 37 18.59 -12.96 6.33
CA SER A 37 19.29 -13.97 5.52
C SER A 37 20.47 -13.43 4.72
N GLN A 38 20.72 -12.11 4.79
CA GLN A 38 21.94 -11.49 4.26
C GLN A 38 23.12 -11.55 5.25
N PRO A 39 24.36 -11.73 4.76
CA PRO A 39 25.54 -11.79 5.60
C PRO A 39 25.87 -10.42 6.22
N SER A 40 25.93 -10.37 7.54
CA SER A 40 26.60 -9.35 8.34
C SER A 40 28.13 -9.53 8.23
N GLY A 41 28.72 -9.08 7.11
CA GLY A 41 30.17 -9.00 6.96
C GLY A 41 30.69 -9.34 5.56
N ARG A 42 31.92 -8.89 5.27
CA ARG A 42 32.65 -8.96 3.98
C ARG A 42 32.94 -10.37 3.43
N ARG A 43 32.16 -11.40 3.77
CA ARG A 43 32.25 -12.70 3.10
C ARG A 43 31.19 -12.75 2.01
N GLN A 44 31.64 -12.63 0.75
CA GLN A 44 30.83 -13.03 -0.40
C GLN A 44 30.50 -14.51 -0.25
N PHE A 45 29.29 -14.82 0.20
CA PHE A 45 28.74 -16.16 0.09
C PHE A 45 28.20 -16.34 -1.33
N ASP A 46 28.34 -17.54 -1.87
CA ASP A 46 27.69 -17.91 -3.13
C ASP A 46 26.17 -17.95 -2.94
N HIS A 47 25.43 -17.96 -4.05
CA HIS A 47 23.97 -18.02 -4.05
C HIS A 47 23.44 -19.24 -3.24
N GLN A 48 24.23 -20.31 -3.16
CA GLN A 48 23.88 -21.54 -2.47
C GLN A 48 23.84 -21.36 -0.94
N GLY A 49 24.79 -20.63 -0.37
CA GLY A 49 24.81 -20.33 1.07
C GLY A 49 23.61 -19.49 1.52
N HIS A 50 23.15 -18.56 0.68
CA HIS A 50 21.97 -17.74 0.97
C HIS A 50 20.67 -18.57 0.98
N ILE A 51 20.49 -19.45 -0.01
CA ILE A 51 19.33 -20.36 -0.09
C ILE A 51 19.30 -21.29 1.14
N GLN A 52 20.44 -21.87 1.52
CA GLN A 52 20.51 -22.77 2.67
C GLN A 52 20.12 -22.10 3.99
N ARG A 53 20.50 -20.83 4.19
CA ARG A 53 20.07 -20.06 5.37
C ARG A 53 18.57 -19.79 5.37
N GLN A 54 18.00 -19.40 4.23
CA GLN A 54 16.54 -19.24 4.12
C GLN A 54 15.79 -20.53 4.39
N GLU A 55 16.29 -21.67 3.88
CA GLU A 55 15.75 -23.00 4.20
C GLU A 55 15.82 -23.33 5.70
N CYS A 56 16.93 -22.97 6.35
CA CYS A 56 17.10 -23.14 7.79
C CYS A 56 16.04 -22.34 8.57
N VAL A 57 15.88 -21.06 8.21
CA VAL A 57 14.87 -20.16 8.79
C VAL A 57 13.45 -20.69 8.59
N ILE A 58 13.10 -21.12 7.37
CA ILE A 58 11.77 -21.66 7.04
C ILE A 58 11.47 -22.91 7.88
N LYS A 59 12.41 -23.87 7.95
CA LYS A 59 12.23 -25.11 8.73
C LYS A 59 12.07 -24.82 10.22
N ALA A 60 12.85 -23.87 10.72
CA ALA A 60 12.83 -23.44 12.10
C ALA A 60 11.46 -22.82 12.47
N ILE A 61 11.02 -21.82 11.70
CA ILE A 61 9.73 -21.15 11.91
C ILE A 61 8.57 -22.13 11.78
N ASN A 62 8.57 -23.00 10.75
CA ASN A 62 7.50 -23.97 10.55
C ASN A 62 7.35 -24.95 11.73
N LYS A 63 8.44 -25.27 12.44
CA LYS A 63 8.36 -26.11 13.65
C LYS A 63 7.82 -25.31 14.84
N THR A 64 8.33 -24.10 15.05
CA THR A 64 8.00 -23.25 16.20
C THR A 64 6.61 -22.66 16.13
N ILE A 65 6.09 -22.37 14.92
CA ILE A 65 4.74 -21.82 14.74
C ILE A 65 3.65 -22.72 15.31
N THR A 66 3.97 -23.99 15.56
CA THR A 66 3.04 -24.93 16.20
C THR A 66 2.79 -24.67 17.68
N LEU A 67 3.66 -23.89 18.31
CA LEU A 67 3.70 -23.63 19.75
C LEU A 67 3.27 -22.20 20.11
N LEU A 68 3.02 -21.35 19.10
CA LEU A 68 2.66 -19.95 19.26
C LEU A 68 1.15 -19.76 19.34
N ASP A 69 0.72 -18.73 20.07
CA ASP A 69 -0.66 -18.26 20.05
C ASP A 69 -0.95 -17.43 18.79
N THR A 70 -2.20 -17.01 18.62
CA THR A 70 -2.64 -16.29 17.42
C THR A 70 -1.94 -14.94 17.27
N ASP A 71 -1.77 -14.21 18.37
CA ASP A 71 -1.26 -12.84 18.34
C ASP A 71 0.24 -12.86 18.00
N ASP A 72 1.00 -13.77 18.62
CA ASP A 72 2.41 -14.02 18.26
C ASP A 72 2.55 -14.38 16.76
N ILE A 73 1.62 -15.18 16.23
CA ILE A 73 1.62 -15.56 14.81
C ILE A 73 1.36 -14.36 13.90
N VAL A 74 0.41 -13.49 14.25
CA VAL A 74 0.10 -12.28 13.48
C VAL A 74 1.29 -11.33 13.47
N ASP A 75 1.87 -11.05 14.63
CA ASP A 75 3.01 -10.15 14.77
C ASP A 75 4.22 -10.64 13.95
N ILE A 76 4.50 -11.95 13.99
CA ILE A 76 5.58 -12.55 13.19
C ILE A 76 5.28 -12.41 11.69
N MET A 77 4.03 -12.61 11.28
CA MET A 77 3.68 -12.51 9.87
C MET A 77 3.66 -11.07 9.39
N ASP A 78 3.20 -10.12 10.19
CA ASP A 78 3.20 -8.72 9.80
C ASP A 78 4.64 -8.20 9.77
N GLU A 79 5.31 -8.15 10.92
CA GLU A 79 6.64 -7.54 11.01
C GLU A 79 7.72 -8.38 10.33
N GLY A 80 7.67 -9.70 10.49
CA GLY A 80 8.66 -10.62 9.94
C GLY A 80 8.55 -10.79 8.43
N ALA A 81 7.33 -10.87 7.87
CA ALA A 81 7.18 -10.90 6.42
C ALA A 81 7.52 -9.53 5.81
N LEU A 82 7.15 -8.41 6.44
CA LEU A 82 7.58 -7.07 6.00
C LEU A 82 9.11 -6.96 5.97
N ALA A 83 9.79 -7.46 7.01
CA ALA A 83 11.24 -7.46 7.03
C ALA A 83 11.84 -8.37 5.95
N ALA A 84 11.27 -9.55 5.71
CA ALA A 84 11.70 -10.44 4.64
C ALA A 84 11.52 -9.78 3.26
N VAL A 85 10.38 -9.13 3.01
CA VAL A 85 10.11 -8.35 1.80
C VAL A 85 11.14 -7.24 1.66
N ARG A 86 11.33 -6.36 2.66
CA ARG A 86 12.32 -5.26 2.58
C ARG A 86 13.74 -5.72 2.23
N ASN A 87 14.11 -6.94 2.64
CA ASN A 87 15.43 -7.52 2.41
C ASN A 87 15.51 -8.43 1.15
N GLY A 88 14.45 -8.53 0.36
CA GLY A 88 14.44 -9.36 -0.86
C GLY A 88 14.35 -10.86 -0.61
N HIS A 89 13.92 -11.28 0.58
CA HIS A 89 13.83 -12.67 1.01
C HIS A 89 12.48 -13.29 0.63
N VAL A 90 12.11 -13.15 -0.64
CA VAL A 90 10.82 -13.56 -1.21
C VAL A 90 10.47 -15.00 -0.86
N THR A 91 11.44 -15.92 -0.92
CA THR A 91 11.23 -17.35 -0.64
C THR A 91 10.76 -17.63 0.80
N ILE A 92 11.15 -16.80 1.77
CA ILE A 92 10.68 -16.92 3.15
C ILE A 92 9.18 -16.67 3.20
N VAL A 93 8.72 -15.59 2.55
CA VAL A 93 7.30 -15.21 2.48
C VAL A 93 6.50 -16.25 1.70
N GLU A 94 6.95 -16.65 0.51
CA GLU A 94 6.26 -17.64 -0.33
C GLU A 94 6.02 -18.98 0.35
N ARG A 95 6.94 -19.42 1.21
CA ARG A 95 6.86 -20.73 1.85
C ARG A 95 6.18 -20.70 3.21
N LEU A 96 6.37 -19.64 3.98
CA LEU A 96 5.77 -19.55 5.32
C LEU A 96 4.33 -19.06 5.27
N PHE A 97 4.02 -18.07 4.43
CA PHE A 97 2.70 -17.45 4.38
C PHE A 97 1.56 -18.47 4.18
N PRO A 98 1.63 -19.43 3.23
CA PRO A 98 0.58 -20.43 3.05
C PRO A 98 0.42 -21.39 4.23
N ILE A 99 1.52 -21.70 4.94
CA ILE A 99 1.52 -22.59 6.11
C ILE A 99 0.82 -21.90 7.28
N VAL A 100 1.21 -20.65 7.54
CA VAL A 100 0.70 -19.86 8.65
C VAL A 100 -0.80 -19.65 8.50
N ILE A 101 -1.22 -19.21 7.32
CA ILE A 101 -2.63 -19.02 6.98
C ILE A 101 -3.44 -20.29 7.17
N ARG A 102 -2.97 -21.41 6.63
CA ARG A 102 -3.69 -22.69 6.75
C ARG A 102 -3.92 -23.02 8.22
N ARG A 103 -2.91 -22.81 9.06
CA ARG A 103 -2.97 -23.09 10.49
C ARG A 103 -3.90 -22.15 11.23
N ALA A 104 -3.81 -20.85 10.97
CA ALA A 104 -4.65 -19.84 11.59
C ALA A 104 -6.14 -20.17 11.40
N TYR A 105 -6.52 -20.62 10.20
CA TYR A 105 -7.91 -21.00 9.93
C TYR A 105 -8.35 -22.37 10.47
N THR A 106 -7.42 -23.31 10.70
CA THR A 106 -7.79 -24.65 11.22
C THR A 106 -7.83 -24.72 12.73
N SER A 107 -7.16 -23.80 13.42
CA SER A 107 -6.81 -24.00 14.83
C SER A 107 -7.18 -22.85 15.76
N LEU A 108 -7.53 -21.68 15.23
CA LEU A 108 -7.70 -20.46 16.03
C LEU A 108 -9.11 -19.89 15.82
N PRO A 109 -9.69 -19.24 16.84
CA PRO A 109 -11.00 -18.61 16.70
C PRO A 109 -10.97 -17.55 15.58
N PRO A 110 -12.09 -17.33 14.87
CA PRO A 110 -12.18 -16.50 13.66
C PRO A 110 -12.05 -14.98 13.90
N VAL A 111 -11.31 -14.58 14.93
CA VAL A 111 -11.25 -13.20 15.44
C VAL A 111 -10.14 -12.39 14.78
N VAL A 112 -9.10 -13.04 14.23
CA VAL A 112 -7.99 -12.34 13.61
C VAL A 112 -8.27 -12.05 12.15
N ASP A 113 -8.30 -10.76 11.85
CA ASP A 113 -8.52 -10.26 10.52
C ASP A 113 -7.17 -10.15 9.81
N TRP A 114 -6.88 -11.15 8.97
CA TRP A 114 -5.62 -11.29 8.24
C TRP A 114 -5.46 -10.25 7.11
N PHE A 115 -6.50 -9.48 6.82
CA PHE A 115 -6.49 -8.46 5.79
C PHE A 115 -5.39 -7.40 5.99
N ASP A 116 -5.10 -6.99 7.23
CA ASP A 116 -4.05 -6.00 7.53
C ASP A 116 -2.65 -6.53 7.17
N VAL A 117 -2.35 -7.76 7.59
CA VAL A 117 -1.08 -8.43 7.25
C VAL A 117 -0.93 -8.56 5.74
N VAL A 118 -1.99 -9.00 5.05
CA VAL A 118 -1.98 -9.15 3.59
C VAL A 118 -1.79 -7.79 2.91
N ARG A 119 -2.47 -6.74 3.38
CA ARG A 119 -2.38 -5.37 2.86
C ARG A 119 -0.98 -4.80 3.04
N HIS A 120 -0.39 -4.92 4.23
CA HIS A 120 0.97 -4.47 4.50
C HIS A 120 2.00 -5.18 3.62
N VAL A 121 1.96 -6.52 3.58
CA VAL A 121 2.91 -7.31 2.78
C VAL A 121 2.73 -7.05 1.28
N LEU A 122 1.49 -6.87 0.81
CA LEU A 122 1.18 -6.52 -0.57
C LEU A 122 1.75 -5.14 -0.94
N GLY A 123 1.47 -4.11 -0.14
CA GLY A 123 1.95 -2.75 -0.37
C GLY A 123 3.47 -2.64 -0.31
N GLU A 124 4.12 -3.38 0.58
CA GLU A 124 5.57 -3.43 0.67
C GLU A 124 6.19 -4.21 -0.50
N GLY A 125 5.62 -5.36 -0.86
CA GLY A 125 6.04 -6.13 -2.02
C GLY A 125 5.92 -5.32 -3.31
N ALA A 126 4.84 -4.53 -3.44
CA ALA A 126 4.60 -3.66 -4.57
C ALA A 126 5.62 -2.51 -4.66
N ALA A 127 5.97 -1.89 -3.53
CA ALA A 127 6.98 -0.84 -3.47
C ALA A 127 8.39 -1.34 -3.84
N HIS A 128 8.72 -2.57 -3.45
CA HIS A 128 10.03 -3.18 -3.71
C HIS A 128 10.10 -3.99 -5.02
N GLY A 129 9.06 -3.98 -5.85
CA GLY A 129 9.05 -4.68 -7.15
C GLY A 129 8.99 -6.20 -7.04
N GLN A 130 8.55 -6.75 -5.91
CA GLN A 130 8.53 -8.18 -5.61
C GLN A 130 7.28 -8.84 -6.17
N LEU A 131 7.24 -8.95 -7.50
CA LEU A 131 6.10 -9.53 -8.21
C LEU A 131 5.63 -10.90 -7.68
N PRO A 132 6.51 -11.84 -7.27
CA PRO A 132 6.04 -13.12 -6.72
C PRO A 132 5.27 -12.96 -5.40
N VAL A 133 5.73 -12.08 -4.49
CA VAL A 133 5.02 -11.76 -3.25
C VAL A 133 3.67 -11.10 -3.56
N VAL A 134 3.66 -10.14 -4.50
CA VAL A 134 2.43 -9.45 -4.93
C VAL A 134 1.41 -10.46 -5.47
N LYS A 135 1.83 -11.38 -6.34
CA LYS A 135 0.97 -12.45 -6.86
C LYS A 135 0.40 -13.34 -5.77
N LEU A 136 1.24 -13.73 -4.81
CA LEU A 136 0.83 -14.55 -3.66
C LEU A 136 -0.25 -13.85 -2.82
N MET A 137 -0.04 -12.57 -2.50
CA MET A 137 -1.00 -11.79 -1.71
C MET A 137 -2.32 -11.58 -2.45
N VAL A 138 -2.27 -11.27 -3.74
CA VAL A 138 -3.47 -11.10 -4.59
C VAL A 138 -4.25 -12.41 -4.71
N ASP A 139 -3.58 -13.54 -4.95
CA ASP A 139 -4.23 -14.85 -5.03
C ASP A 139 -4.90 -15.22 -3.69
N HIS A 140 -4.21 -14.94 -2.59
CA HIS A 140 -4.75 -15.13 -1.26
C HIS A 140 -6.01 -14.29 -1.03
N ALA A 141 -5.95 -12.99 -1.38
CA ALA A 141 -7.07 -12.06 -1.25
C ALA A 141 -8.32 -12.51 -2.02
N LEU A 142 -8.13 -12.92 -3.28
CA LEU A 142 -9.20 -13.36 -4.16
C LEU A 142 -9.83 -14.66 -3.65
N THR A 143 -9.00 -15.60 -3.20
CA THR A 143 -9.45 -16.89 -2.65
C THR A 143 -10.26 -16.71 -1.36
N ARG A 144 -9.88 -15.74 -0.52
CA ARG A 144 -10.52 -15.50 0.78
C ARG A 144 -11.61 -14.44 0.76
N ARG A 145 -11.88 -13.83 -0.40
CA ARG A 145 -12.90 -12.79 -0.61
C ARG A 145 -12.65 -11.50 0.19
N TYR A 146 -11.41 -11.18 0.53
CA TYR A 146 -10.99 -9.87 1.06
C TYR A 146 -10.84 -8.78 -0.03
N ARG A 147 -11.36 -9.05 -1.22
CA ARG A 147 -11.15 -8.24 -2.42
C ARG A 147 -11.60 -6.79 -2.30
N ASP A 148 -12.57 -6.54 -1.44
CA ASP A 148 -13.17 -5.23 -1.19
C ASP A 148 -12.56 -4.57 0.08
N GLU A 149 -11.75 -5.32 0.85
CA GLU A 149 -11.09 -4.86 2.09
C GLU A 149 -9.65 -4.44 1.85
N ILE A 150 -8.92 -5.13 0.95
CA ILE A 150 -7.54 -4.75 0.60
C ILE A 150 -7.44 -3.34 0.01
N PRO A 151 -8.36 -2.90 -0.87
CA PRO A 151 -8.31 -1.55 -1.41
C PRO A 151 -8.92 -0.49 -0.51
N ARG A 152 -9.56 -0.87 0.62
CA ARG A 152 -10.02 0.06 1.68
C ARG A 152 -8.81 0.54 2.48
N GLU A 153 -7.86 1.10 1.77
CA GLU A 153 -7.03 2.12 2.34
C GLU A 153 -7.96 3.30 2.67
N ASP A 154 -7.72 3.97 3.80
CA ASP A 154 -8.35 5.27 4.05
C ASP A 154 -8.24 6.09 2.76
N LEU A 155 -9.26 6.84 2.37
CA LEU A 155 -9.33 7.54 1.06
C LEU A 155 -8.12 8.46 0.76
N ASN A 156 -7.25 8.66 1.76
CA ASN A 156 -6.03 9.46 1.81
C ASN A 156 -4.71 8.65 1.85
N ASP A 157 -4.71 7.32 2.00
CA ASP A 157 -3.49 6.50 1.93
C ASP A 157 -3.17 6.12 0.46
N ASP A 158 -1.87 6.02 0.18
CA ASP A 158 -1.32 5.79 -1.15
C ASP A 158 -1.49 4.30 -1.51
N GLY A 159 -2.64 4.02 -2.15
CA GLY A 159 -3.03 2.72 -2.73
C GLY A 159 -1.85 1.84 -3.13
N THR A 160 -1.81 0.55 -2.78
CA THR A 160 -0.77 -0.42 -3.24
C THR A 160 -0.32 -0.18 -4.69
N LEU A 161 -1.28 -0.04 -5.62
CA LEU A 161 -0.99 0.20 -7.04
C LEU A 161 -0.40 1.61 -7.29
N SER A 162 -0.91 2.64 -6.61
CA SER A 162 -0.36 4.00 -6.69
C SER A 162 1.09 4.05 -6.16
N LYS A 163 1.39 3.36 -5.06
CA LYS A 163 2.74 3.22 -4.50
C LYS A 163 3.69 2.55 -5.51
N ALA A 164 3.26 1.48 -6.18
CA ALA A 164 4.05 0.84 -7.23
C ALA A 164 4.37 1.79 -8.40
N ILE A 165 3.40 2.62 -8.81
CA ILE A 165 3.59 3.64 -9.85
C ILE A 165 4.59 4.71 -9.38
N ARG A 166 4.41 5.23 -8.16
CA ARG A 166 5.29 6.27 -7.58
C ARG A 166 6.73 5.80 -7.43
N VAL A 167 6.97 4.51 -7.17
CA VAL A 167 8.33 3.95 -7.12
C VAL A 167 8.85 3.57 -8.52
N GLY A 168 7.97 3.31 -9.49
CA GLY A 168 8.34 2.97 -10.86
C GLY A 168 8.49 1.45 -11.09
N GLN A 169 7.72 0.63 -10.38
CA GLN A 169 7.80 -0.83 -10.45
C GLN A 169 6.95 -1.39 -11.59
N SER A 170 7.40 -1.19 -12.83
CA SER A 170 6.62 -1.45 -14.06
C SER A 170 5.98 -2.84 -14.13
N GLY A 171 6.74 -3.90 -13.79
CA GLY A 171 6.23 -5.28 -13.85
C GLY A 171 5.16 -5.57 -12.78
N VAL A 172 5.21 -4.90 -11.64
CA VAL A 172 4.16 -4.96 -10.61
C VAL A 172 2.93 -4.18 -11.08
N VAL A 173 3.12 -2.96 -11.61
CA VAL A 173 2.03 -2.13 -12.14
C VAL A 173 1.28 -2.86 -13.25
N GLU A 174 2.00 -3.44 -14.21
CA GLU A 174 1.41 -4.21 -15.31
C GLU A 174 0.58 -5.38 -14.80
N TYR A 175 1.07 -6.09 -13.78
CA TYR A 175 0.29 -7.18 -13.17
C TYR A 175 -0.97 -6.65 -12.48
N LEU A 176 -0.83 -5.69 -11.56
CA LEU A 176 -1.93 -5.21 -10.72
C LEU A 176 -3.06 -4.55 -11.51
N VAL A 177 -2.74 -3.79 -12.58
CA VAL A 177 -3.74 -3.16 -13.47
C VAL A 177 -4.56 -4.20 -14.25
N ASN A 178 -3.99 -5.38 -14.50
CA ASN A 178 -4.64 -6.45 -15.26
C ASN A 178 -5.35 -7.49 -14.37
N VAL A 179 -5.19 -7.42 -13.04
CA VAL A 179 -5.90 -8.30 -12.11
C VAL A 179 -7.37 -7.90 -12.06
N SER A 180 -8.25 -8.84 -12.37
CA SER A 180 -9.68 -8.68 -12.19
C SER A 180 -10.12 -9.10 -10.79
N GLY A 181 -11.20 -8.49 -10.30
CA GLY A 181 -11.80 -8.84 -9.03
C GLY A 181 -11.21 -8.15 -7.81
N ILE A 182 -10.26 -7.21 -7.96
CA ILE A 182 -9.83 -6.27 -6.92
C ILE A 182 -10.18 -4.85 -7.37
N SER A 183 -10.85 -4.10 -6.49
CA SER A 183 -11.36 -2.76 -6.76
C SER A 183 -10.35 -1.69 -6.31
N TRP A 184 -9.31 -1.41 -7.11
CA TRP A 184 -8.25 -0.46 -6.71
C TRP A 184 -8.77 0.98 -6.51
N ASN A 185 -8.09 1.78 -5.69
CA ASN A 185 -8.34 3.22 -5.57
C ASN A 185 -7.88 3.96 -6.85
N LEU A 186 -8.71 3.93 -7.89
CA LEU A 186 -8.39 4.45 -9.22
C LEU A 186 -8.09 5.96 -9.22
N LYS A 187 -8.65 6.73 -8.28
CA LYS A 187 -8.33 8.15 -8.07
C LYS A 187 -6.84 8.33 -7.76
N ASN A 188 -6.32 7.65 -6.73
CA ASN A 188 -4.91 7.78 -6.32
C ASN A 188 -3.96 7.19 -7.37
N VAL A 189 -4.40 6.13 -8.06
CA VAL A 189 -3.66 5.55 -9.18
C VAL A 189 -3.56 6.55 -10.35
N PHE A 190 -4.64 7.26 -10.68
CA PHE A 190 -4.64 8.30 -11.72
C PHE A 190 -3.68 9.44 -11.37
N ILE A 191 -3.74 9.94 -10.14
CA ILE A 191 -2.83 10.99 -9.64
C ILE A 191 -1.37 10.54 -9.78
N ALA A 192 -1.04 9.35 -9.30
CA ALA A 192 0.32 8.81 -9.39
C ALA A 192 0.80 8.66 -10.85
N ALA A 193 -0.07 8.22 -11.76
CA ALA A 193 0.25 8.08 -13.17
C ALA A 193 0.56 9.43 -13.83
N VAL A 194 -0.26 10.46 -13.56
CA VAL A 194 -0.04 11.82 -14.07
C VAL A 194 1.24 12.43 -13.50
N ASP A 195 1.48 12.29 -12.19
CA ASP A 195 2.71 12.79 -11.54
C ASP A 195 3.97 12.14 -12.11
N LYS A 196 3.87 10.88 -12.58
CA LYS A 196 4.97 10.16 -13.26
C LYS A 196 5.05 10.41 -14.76
N GLY A 197 4.15 11.20 -15.34
CA GLY A 197 4.09 11.43 -16.78
C GLY A 197 3.70 10.17 -17.58
N GLN A 198 3.06 9.19 -16.95
CA GLN A 198 2.63 7.95 -17.60
C GLN A 198 1.28 8.14 -18.29
N VAL A 199 1.27 8.95 -19.37
CA VAL A 199 0.05 9.37 -20.09
C VAL A 199 -0.82 8.18 -20.50
N SER A 200 -0.24 7.13 -21.11
CA SER A 200 -1.01 5.96 -21.54
C SER A 200 -1.68 5.21 -20.38
N LEU A 201 -1.05 5.20 -19.20
CA LEU A 201 -1.65 4.61 -18.01
C LEU A 201 -2.76 5.50 -17.45
N ALA A 202 -2.56 6.81 -17.39
CA ALA A 202 -3.57 7.77 -16.96
C ALA A 202 -4.83 7.68 -17.83
N GLU A 203 -4.67 7.61 -19.16
CA GLU A 203 -5.78 7.42 -20.10
C GLU A 203 -6.55 6.13 -19.85
N ARG A 204 -5.83 5.01 -19.67
CA ARG A 204 -6.45 3.72 -19.34
C ARG A 204 -7.24 3.79 -18.04
N ILE A 205 -6.72 4.45 -17.01
CA ILE A 205 -7.42 4.59 -15.72
C ILE A 205 -8.68 5.45 -15.88
N ARG A 206 -8.61 6.53 -16.66
CA ARG A 206 -9.75 7.40 -16.96
C ARG A 206 -10.91 6.63 -17.61
N GLU A 207 -10.61 5.70 -18.51
CA GLU A 207 -11.61 4.83 -19.16
C GLU A 207 -12.22 3.80 -18.19
N LEU A 208 -11.43 3.29 -17.25
CA LEU A 208 -11.87 2.31 -16.25
C LEU A 208 -12.67 2.93 -15.11
N TYR A 209 -12.33 4.16 -14.70
CA TYR A 209 -12.90 4.82 -13.53
C TYR A 209 -14.45 4.80 -13.47
N PRO A 210 -15.20 5.21 -14.52
CA PRO A 210 -16.68 5.20 -14.45
C PRO A 210 -17.30 3.79 -14.43
N GLN A 211 -16.52 2.76 -14.76
CA GLN A 211 -16.96 1.36 -14.78
C GLN A 211 -16.82 0.70 -13.39
N GLU A 212 -15.97 1.29 -12.54
CA GLU A 212 -15.62 0.77 -11.23
C GLU A 212 -16.81 0.83 -10.28
N ARG A 213 -17.03 -0.27 -9.53
CA ARG A 213 -18.26 -0.44 -8.76
C ARG A 213 -18.36 0.56 -7.60
N LEU A 214 -17.23 0.87 -6.96
CA LEU A 214 -17.17 1.70 -5.75
C LEU A 214 -17.41 3.18 -6.03
N VAL A 215 -17.12 3.65 -7.25
CA VAL A 215 -17.19 5.06 -7.65
C VAL A 215 -18.20 5.29 -8.77
N ARG A 216 -19.12 4.34 -8.98
CA ARG A 216 -20.14 4.44 -10.03
C ARG A 216 -20.99 5.70 -9.83
N GLY A 217 -20.90 6.62 -10.78
CA GLY A 217 -21.62 7.91 -10.74
C GLY A 217 -20.84 9.05 -10.11
N GLN A 218 -19.64 8.79 -9.57
CA GLN A 218 -18.70 9.84 -9.17
C GLN A 218 -17.94 10.36 -10.38
N ASN A 219 -17.46 11.60 -10.28
CA ASN A 219 -16.69 12.24 -11.33
C ASN A 219 -15.21 12.30 -10.93
N LEU A 220 -14.35 11.64 -11.71
CA LEU A 220 -12.90 11.61 -11.48
C LEU A 220 -12.31 13.02 -11.29
N PHE A 221 -12.80 14.03 -12.00
CA PHE A 221 -12.32 15.40 -11.86
C PHE A 221 -12.59 15.98 -10.47
N ILE A 222 -13.79 15.76 -9.94
CA ILE A 222 -14.20 16.20 -8.60
C ILE A 222 -13.41 15.43 -7.54
N ASP A 223 -13.35 14.11 -7.67
CA ASP A 223 -12.62 13.24 -6.74
C ASP A 223 -11.14 13.62 -6.60
N VAL A 224 -10.48 13.86 -7.73
CA VAL A 224 -9.06 14.26 -7.75
C VAL A 224 -8.88 15.68 -7.18
N ALA A 225 -9.88 16.55 -7.34
CA ALA A 225 -9.85 17.89 -6.76
C ALA A 225 -9.98 17.84 -5.24
N CYS A 226 -10.95 17.07 -4.73
CA CYS A 226 -11.16 16.72 -3.33
C CYS A 226 -9.89 16.15 -2.67
N SER A 227 -9.12 15.31 -3.37
CA SER A 227 -7.86 14.75 -2.84
C SER A 227 -6.62 15.61 -3.06
N GLY A 228 -6.75 16.83 -3.59
CA GLY A 228 -5.62 17.76 -3.74
C GLY A 228 -4.67 17.46 -4.91
N GLY A 229 -5.07 16.61 -5.85
CA GLY A 229 -4.25 16.16 -6.98
C GLY A 229 -4.03 17.22 -8.06
N LEU A 230 -3.38 18.35 -7.76
CA LEU A 230 -3.26 19.53 -8.63
C LEU A 230 -2.83 19.22 -10.07
N ASN A 231 -1.81 18.39 -10.27
CA ASN A 231 -1.32 18.06 -11.62
C ASN A 231 -2.38 17.28 -12.40
N ALA A 232 -3.08 16.37 -11.73
CA ALA A 232 -4.15 15.58 -12.31
C ALA A 232 -5.41 16.43 -12.59
N VAL A 233 -5.74 17.40 -11.73
CA VAL A 233 -6.79 18.41 -12.01
C VAL A 233 -6.42 19.22 -13.27
N LYS A 234 -5.20 19.75 -13.34
CA LYS A 234 -4.72 20.49 -14.53
C LYS A 234 -4.76 19.64 -15.80
N TYR A 235 -4.35 18.38 -15.67
CA TYR A 235 -4.40 17.42 -16.78
C TYR A 235 -5.83 17.24 -17.28
N LEU A 236 -6.78 16.92 -16.39
CA LEU A 236 -8.18 16.68 -16.77
C LEU A 236 -8.84 17.95 -17.33
N TYR A 237 -8.62 19.11 -16.70
CA TYR A 237 -9.13 20.40 -17.18
C TYR A 237 -8.71 20.67 -18.62
N ASN A 238 -7.42 20.47 -18.94
CA ASN A 238 -6.89 20.65 -20.28
C ASN A 238 -7.35 19.56 -21.29
N ASN A 239 -7.96 18.48 -20.81
CA ASN A 239 -8.48 17.37 -21.61
C ASN A 239 -10.02 17.32 -21.64
N GLY A 240 -10.67 18.48 -21.51
CA GLY A 240 -12.11 18.63 -21.74
C GLY A 240 -13.00 18.55 -20.49
N TYR A 241 -12.42 18.46 -19.29
CA TYR A 241 -13.15 18.55 -18.02
C TYR A 241 -13.19 20.01 -17.52
N ASN A 242 -13.53 20.94 -18.42
CA ASN A 242 -13.53 22.39 -18.17
C ASN A 242 -14.94 23.01 -18.29
N ASP A 243 -15.99 22.20 -18.22
CA ASP A 243 -17.36 22.69 -18.11
C ASP A 243 -17.56 23.50 -16.83
N SER A 244 -18.27 24.63 -16.92
CA SER A 244 -18.39 25.59 -15.83
C SER A 244 -19.05 25.00 -14.59
N GLU A 245 -20.03 24.11 -14.76
CA GLU A 245 -20.75 23.50 -13.63
C GLU A 245 -19.86 22.47 -12.93
N LEU A 246 -19.13 21.68 -13.71
CA LEU A 246 -18.17 20.71 -13.20
C LEU A 246 -17.01 21.37 -12.45
N VAL A 247 -16.45 22.46 -12.99
CA VAL A 247 -15.39 23.25 -12.36
C VAL A 247 -15.87 23.87 -11.05
N ARG A 248 -17.10 24.38 -11.04
CA ARG A 248 -17.76 24.92 -9.84
C ARG A 248 -17.92 23.88 -8.74
N GLU A 249 -18.36 22.67 -9.09
CA GLU A 249 -18.53 21.58 -8.12
C GLU A 249 -17.18 21.12 -7.56
N ALA A 250 -16.19 20.89 -8.42
CA ALA A 250 -14.83 20.53 -8.00
C ALA A 250 -14.18 21.57 -7.09
N PHE A 251 -14.49 22.86 -7.30
CA PHE A 251 -14.00 23.95 -6.44
C PHE A 251 -14.61 23.91 -5.04
N ILE A 252 -15.91 23.65 -4.93
CA ILE A 252 -16.61 23.55 -3.63
C ILE A 252 -16.05 22.35 -2.84
N GLU A 253 -15.91 21.18 -3.48
CA GLU A 253 -15.37 19.98 -2.82
C GLU A 253 -13.90 20.18 -2.40
N ALA A 254 -13.07 20.76 -3.27
CA ALA A 254 -11.68 21.09 -2.92
C ALA A 254 -11.60 22.10 -1.76
N ALA A 255 -12.52 23.06 -1.66
CA ALA A 255 -12.56 24.02 -0.56
C ALA A 255 -13.03 23.38 0.74
N TYR A 256 -14.03 22.49 0.68
CA TYR A 256 -14.50 21.71 1.82
C TYR A 256 -13.38 20.87 2.45
N ASP A 257 -12.55 20.21 1.61
CA ASP A 257 -11.40 19.41 2.04
C ASP A 257 -10.09 20.20 2.19
N ALA A 258 -10.15 21.54 2.21
CA ALA A 258 -9.01 22.44 2.41
C ALA A 258 -7.82 22.23 1.44
N GLN A 259 -8.11 21.92 0.17
CA GLN A 259 -7.12 21.71 -0.89
C GLN A 259 -6.67 23.03 -1.55
N ASP A 260 -6.01 23.89 -0.77
CA ASP A 260 -5.63 25.27 -1.12
C ASP A 260 -5.10 25.45 -2.57
N ARG A 261 -4.16 24.59 -2.99
CA ARG A 261 -3.53 24.72 -4.32
C ARG A 261 -4.48 24.40 -5.47
N VAL A 262 -5.42 23.49 -5.25
CA VAL A 262 -6.46 23.15 -6.23
C VAL A 262 -7.49 24.27 -6.28
N VAL A 263 -7.92 24.78 -5.12
CA VAL A 263 -8.83 25.93 -4.99
C VAL A 263 -8.27 27.15 -5.73
N GLU A 264 -6.99 27.49 -5.50
CA GLU A 264 -6.31 28.60 -6.18
C GLU A 264 -6.32 28.43 -7.71
N PHE A 265 -5.99 27.22 -8.19
CA PHE A 265 -6.02 26.94 -9.63
C PHE A 265 -7.42 27.07 -10.22
N LEU A 266 -8.43 26.47 -9.57
CA LEU A 266 -9.81 26.46 -10.06
C LEU A 266 -10.42 27.88 -10.03
N ALA A 267 -10.15 28.69 -9.00
CA ALA A 267 -10.56 30.09 -8.96
C ALA A 267 -9.94 30.91 -10.12
N GLY A 268 -8.68 30.63 -10.45
CA GLY A 268 -7.96 31.28 -11.54
C GLY A 268 -8.48 30.96 -12.96
N THR A 269 -9.40 30.01 -13.11
CA THR A 269 -9.99 29.66 -14.41
C THR A 269 -11.03 30.68 -14.90
N GLY A 270 -11.52 31.56 -14.02
CA GLY A 270 -12.54 32.57 -14.35
C GLY A 270 -13.97 32.03 -14.44
N CYS A 271 -14.20 30.76 -14.10
CA CYS A 271 -15.52 30.12 -14.15
C CYS A 271 -16.39 30.41 -12.90
N MET A 272 -15.95 31.23 -11.95
CA MET A 272 -16.60 31.41 -10.65
C MET A 272 -17.38 32.72 -10.55
N ALA A 273 -18.68 32.64 -10.24
CA ALA A 273 -19.48 33.79 -9.82
C ALA A 273 -19.31 34.07 -8.31
N SER A 274 -19.47 35.32 -7.88
CA SER A 274 -19.30 35.75 -6.47
C SER A 274 -20.05 34.87 -5.45
N LYS A 275 -21.25 34.41 -5.79
CA LYS A 275 -22.07 33.56 -4.91
C LYS A 275 -21.48 32.16 -4.67
N VAL A 276 -20.72 31.63 -5.62
CA VAL A 276 -20.02 30.34 -5.47
C VAL A 276 -18.87 30.47 -4.49
N LEU A 277 -18.18 31.62 -4.51
CA LEU A 277 -17.09 31.91 -3.59
C LEU A 277 -17.58 31.99 -2.15
N GLU A 278 -18.75 32.61 -1.93
CA GLU A 278 -19.41 32.65 -0.62
C GLU A 278 -19.75 31.24 -0.11
N ILE A 279 -20.37 30.39 -0.95
CA ILE A 279 -20.69 29.01 -0.57
C ILE A 279 -19.43 28.22 -0.23
N ALA A 280 -18.38 28.31 -1.06
CA ALA A 280 -17.13 27.61 -0.79
C ALA A 280 -16.45 28.10 0.50
N PHE A 281 -16.55 29.40 0.81
CA PHE A 281 -16.05 29.97 2.05
C PHE A 281 -16.82 29.43 3.26
N GLU A 282 -18.15 29.38 3.19
CA GLU A 282 -19.00 28.77 4.23
C GLU A 282 -18.68 27.28 4.41
N SER A 283 -18.52 26.54 3.31
CA SER A 283 -18.13 25.12 3.32
C SER A 283 -16.77 24.89 3.98
N ALA A 284 -15.74 25.67 3.62
CA ALA A 284 -14.41 25.58 4.23
C ALA A 284 -14.44 25.92 5.74
N CYS A 285 -15.28 26.88 6.14
CA CYS A 285 -15.49 27.21 7.55
C CYS A 285 -16.27 26.15 8.33
N SER A 286 -17.03 25.28 7.66
CA SER A 286 -17.75 24.17 8.31
C SER A 286 -16.90 22.91 8.50
N GLY A 287 -15.85 22.72 7.69
CA GLY A 287 -14.95 21.56 7.71
C GLY A 287 -13.66 21.72 8.54
N ILE A 288 -13.58 22.72 9.43
CA ILE A 288 -12.36 23.29 10.02
C ILE A 288 -11.20 22.29 10.28
N SER A 289 -10.17 22.43 9.45
CA SER A 289 -8.91 23.08 9.83
C SER A 289 -8.21 23.60 8.57
N LEU A 290 -8.22 24.93 8.30
CA LEU A 290 -7.02 25.64 7.84
C LEU A 290 -7.13 27.18 7.73
N ASN A 291 -5.93 27.76 7.64
CA ASN A 291 -5.49 29.15 7.77
C ASN A 291 -6.15 30.14 6.79
N VAL A 292 -6.78 31.16 7.37
CA VAL A 292 -7.43 32.31 6.72
C VAL A 292 -6.51 33.12 5.79
N SER A 293 -5.19 32.95 5.87
CA SER A 293 -4.21 33.73 5.10
C SER A 293 -4.08 33.37 3.62
N THR A 294 -4.43 32.15 3.21
CA THR A 294 -4.28 31.71 1.80
C THR A 294 -5.41 32.26 0.93
N LEU A 295 -6.64 32.29 1.46
CA LEU A 295 -7.82 32.77 0.74
C LEU A 295 -7.78 34.30 0.52
N SER A 296 -7.31 35.09 1.49
CA SER A 296 -7.31 36.56 1.34
C SER A 296 -6.38 37.06 0.21
N ARG A 297 -5.36 36.29 -0.16
CA ARG A 297 -4.43 36.66 -1.25
C ARG A 297 -4.98 36.35 -2.64
N SER A 298 -5.80 35.31 -2.77
CA SER A 298 -6.38 34.92 -4.07
C SER A 298 -7.60 35.75 -4.46
N PHE A 299 -8.22 36.48 -3.51
CA PHE A 299 -9.42 37.30 -3.74
C PHE A 299 -9.17 38.81 -3.84
N THR A 300 -7.91 39.26 -3.95
CA THR A 300 -7.65 40.65 -4.31
C THR A 300 -7.68 40.78 -5.83
N ILE A 301 -8.86 41.04 -6.38
CA ILE A 301 -9.07 41.57 -7.75
C ILE A 301 -8.79 43.07 -7.73
#